data_AF-R7TPM2-F1
#
_entry.id   AF-R7TPM2-F1
#
_cell.length_a   1.000
_cell.length_b   1.000
_cell.length_c   1.000
_cell.angle_alpha   90.00
_cell.angle_beta   90.00
_cell.angle_gamma   90.00
#
_symmetry.space_group_name_H-M   'P 1'
#
loop_
_entity.id
_entity.type
_entity.pdbx_description
1 polymer ?
#
loop_
_entity_poly.entity_id
_entity_poly.type
_entity_poly.pdbx_seq_one_letter_code
_entity_poly.pdbx_strand_id
1 'polypeptide(L)'
;MSSAIITALVMNRDAKRLNYYLIQIRFEDIIGEPDPEVYSLDKVWLISFKVFTVTKLWCYRITSVLFAIPCALIWGVWFACLAFCRIWCCVPCLRSYDIEFACVRRIIEITLQTCCAPCYEAIGRIFSGIRIRLEKAPSF
;
A
#
# COMPACT_ATOMS: atom_id res chain seq x y z
N MET A 1 -23.80 -13.03 -7.10
CA MET A 1 -22.99 -12.18 -6.20
C MET A 1 -21.63 -11.78 -6.81
N SER A 2 -20.93 -12.67 -7.53
CA SER A 2 -19.65 -12.34 -8.22
C SER A 2 -19.79 -11.33 -9.37
N SER A 3 -20.91 -11.31 -10.11
CA SER A 3 -21.13 -10.36 -11.22
C SER A 3 -21.19 -8.89 -10.77
N ALA A 4 -21.85 -8.60 -9.65
CA ALA A 4 -22.00 -7.24 -9.13
C ALA A 4 -20.66 -6.60 -8.70
N ILE A 5 -19.75 -7.41 -8.15
CA ILE A 5 -18.42 -6.95 -7.73
C ILE A 5 -17.55 -6.63 -8.94
N ILE A 6 -17.62 -7.45 -9.99
CA ILE A 6 -16.89 -7.20 -11.24
C ILE A 6 -17.42 -5.93 -11.92
N THR A 7 -18.75 -5.73 -11.96
CA THR A 7 -19.35 -4.51 -12.51
C THR A 7 -18.96 -3.26 -11.72
N ALA A 8 -18.95 -3.33 -10.39
CA ALA A 8 -18.53 -2.22 -9.54
C ALA A 8 -17.04 -1.85 -9.73
N LEU A 9 -16.16 -2.85 -9.88
CA LEU A 9 -14.73 -2.62 -10.13
C LEU A 9 -14.45 -2.03 -11.51
N VAL A 10 -15.19 -2.45 -12.54
CA VAL A 10 -15.10 -1.90 -13.90
C VAL A 10 -15.62 -0.45 -13.94
N MET A 11 -16.72 -0.15 -13.26
CA MET A 11 -17.27 1.21 -13.16
C MET A 11 -16.35 2.16 -12.39
N ASN A 12 -15.61 1.65 -11.39
CA ASN A 12 -14.65 2.45 -10.63
C ASN A 12 -13.33 2.70 -11.40
N ARG A 13 -12.93 1.80 -12.32
CA ARG A 13 -11.71 1.99 -13.13
C ARG A 13 -11.83 3.07 -14.22
N ASP A 14 -13.04 3.43 -14.64
CA ASP A 14 -13.28 4.51 -15.61
C ASP A 14 -14.43 5.43 -15.16
N ALA A 15 -14.19 6.16 -14.08
CA ALA A 15 -15.16 7.07 -13.46
C ALA A 15 -15.68 8.16 -14.41
N LYS A 16 -14.95 8.48 -15.48
CA LYS A 16 -15.31 9.50 -16.47
C LYS A 16 -15.97 8.93 -17.72
N ARG A 17 -16.14 7.60 -17.82
CA ARG A 17 -16.67 6.90 -19.01
C ARG A 17 -15.98 7.32 -20.31
N LEU A 18 -14.69 7.68 -20.25
CA LEU A 18 -13.96 8.18 -21.42
C LEU A 18 -13.65 7.06 -22.41
N ASN A 19 -13.64 5.81 -21.97
CA ASN A 19 -13.37 4.67 -22.84
C ASN A 19 -14.65 3.90 -23.23
N TYR A 20 -15.82 4.51 -23.08
CA TYR A 20 -17.10 3.86 -23.42
C TYR A 20 -17.09 3.30 -24.85
N TYR A 21 -16.54 4.06 -25.79
CA TYR A 21 -16.41 3.69 -27.21
C TYR A 21 -15.18 2.84 -27.55
N LEU A 22 -14.11 2.86 -26.74
CA LEU A 22 -12.92 2.02 -26.96
C LEU A 22 -13.03 0.61 -26.36
N ILE A 23 -13.76 0.45 -25.24
CA ILE A 23 -13.81 -0.81 -24.49
C ILE A 23 -14.97 -1.70 -24.93
N GLN A 24 -16.05 -1.11 -25.47
CA GLN A 24 -17.25 -1.83 -25.89
C GLN A 24 -17.32 -2.01 -27.42
N ILE A 25 -16.29 -2.59 -28.02
CA ILE A 25 -16.43 -3.10 -29.40
C ILE A 25 -17.39 -4.29 -29.33
N ARG A 26 -18.63 -4.10 -29.79
CA ARG A 26 -19.62 -5.18 -29.85
C ARG A 26 -19.31 -6.07 -31.04
N PHE A 27 -19.74 -7.32 -30.97
CA PHE A 27 -19.53 -8.28 -32.07
C PHE A 27 -20.20 -7.78 -33.36
N GLU A 28 -21.37 -7.15 -33.20
CA GLU A 28 -22.14 -6.51 -34.27
C GLU A 28 -21.38 -5.37 -34.96
N ASP A 29 -20.59 -4.59 -34.20
CA ASP A 29 -19.79 -3.48 -34.75
C ASP A 29 -18.58 -3.96 -35.58
N ILE A 30 -18.13 -5.21 -35.34
CA ILE A 30 -17.00 -5.82 -36.08
C ILE A 30 -17.48 -6.39 -37.42
N ILE A 31 -18.71 -6.89 -37.47
CA ILE A 31 -19.31 -7.49 -38.67
C ILE A 31 -20.04 -6.44 -39.51
N GLY A 32 -20.48 -5.33 -38.90
CA GLY A 32 -21.05 -4.18 -39.60
C GLY A 32 -22.46 -4.40 -40.12
N GLU A 33 -23.22 -5.31 -39.50
CA GLU A 33 -24.54 -5.71 -39.99
C GLU A 33 -25.65 -4.82 -39.38
N PRO A 34 -26.45 -4.10 -40.20
CA PRO A 34 -27.60 -3.34 -39.73
C PRO A 34 -28.83 -4.24 -39.56
N ASP A 35 -29.44 -4.16 -38.38
CA ASP A 35 -30.76 -4.65 -37.95
C ASP A 35 -31.05 -6.18 -37.99
N PRO A 36 -31.72 -6.72 -36.94
CA PRO A 36 -31.91 -8.17 -36.73
C PRO A 36 -33.01 -8.84 -37.57
N GLU A 37 -33.48 -8.22 -38.64
CA GLU A 37 -34.73 -8.60 -39.32
C GLU A 37 -34.54 -9.63 -40.46
N VAL A 38 -33.30 -10.01 -40.79
CA VAL A 38 -32.99 -10.87 -41.96
C VAL A 38 -32.10 -12.07 -41.60
N TYR A 39 -32.48 -12.86 -40.59
CA TYR A 39 -31.76 -14.11 -40.28
C TYR A 39 -32.47 -15.34 -40.85
N SER A 40 -31.80 -16.03 -41.77
CA SER A 40 -32.21 -17.38 -42.22
C SER A 40 -31.63 -18.50 -41.31
N LEU A 41 -30.69 -18.19 -40.39
CA LEU A 41 -30.00 -19.18 -39.54
C LEU A 41 -29.58 -18.62 -38.16
N ASP A 42 -30.52 -18.32 -37.26
CA ASP A 42 -30.29 -17.78 -35.89
C ASP A 42 -29.24 -18.54 -35.07
N LYS A 43 -29.11 -19.85 -35.32
CA LYS A 43 -28.17 -20.72 -34.59
C LYS A 43 -26.71 -20.39 -34.92
N VAL A 44 -26.40 -19.99 -36.15
CA VAL A 44 -25.02 -19.68 -36.57
C VAL A 44 -24.57 -18.38 -35.92
N TRP A 45 -25.45 -17.38 -35.86
CA TRP A 45 -25.20 -16.10 -35.19
C TRP A 45 -24.85 -16.27 -33.72
N LEU A 46 -25.67 -17.03 -32.98
CA LEU A 46 -25.47 -17.29 -31.55
C LEU A 46 -24.15 -18.02 -31.26
N ILE A 47 -23.80 -19.00 -32.09
CA ILE A 47 -22.56 -19.77 -31.93
C ILE A 47 -21.34 -18.89 -32.19
N SER A 48 -21.36 -18.10 -33.26
CA SER A 48 -20.27 -17.17 -33.60
C SER A 48 -20.05 -16.14 -32.49
N PHE A 49 -21.14 -15.56 -31.95
CA PHE A 49 -21.07 -14.63 -30.83
C PHE A 49 -20.46 -15.27 -29.56
N LYS A 50 -20.88 -16.50 -29.26
CA LYS A 50 -20.37 -17.26 -28.11
C LYS A 50 -18.90 -17.59 -28.25
N VAL A 51 -18.47 -18.10 -29.41
CA VAL A 51 -17.07 -18.45 -29.68
C VAL A 51 -16.19 -17.20 -29.64
N PHE A 52 -16.63 -16.09 -30.22
CA PHE A 52 -15.89 -14.82 -30.18
C PHE A 52 -15.65 -14.34 -28.75
N THR A 53 -16.70 -14.33 -27.92
CA THR A 53 -16.62 -13.87 -26.53
C THR A 53 -15.68 -14.75 -25.69
N VAL A 54 -15.75 -16.07 -25.89
CA VAL A 54 -14.91 -17.04 -25.19
C VAL A 54 -13.44 -16.87 -25.63
N THR A 55 -13.16 -16.81 -26.93
CA THR A 55 -11.80 -16.64 -27.46
C THR A 55 -11.13 -15.36 -26.96
N LYS A 56 -11.86 -14.24 -26.90
CA LYS A 56 -11.35 -12.97 -26.34
C LYS A 56 -10.93 -13.12 -24.87
N LEU A 57 -11.72 -13.83 -24.06
CA LEU A 57 -11.42 -14.06 -22.64
C LEU A 57 -10.18 -14.94 -22.45
N TRP A 58 -10.06 -16.03 -23.22
CA TRP A 58 -8.92 -16.94 -23.13
C TRP A 58 -7.63 -16.27 -23.62
N CYS A 59 -7.69 -15.47 -24.70
CA CYS A 59 -6.54 -14.70 -25.18
C CYS A 59 -6.02 -13.72 -24.12
N TYR A 60 -6.93 -13.00 -23.45
CA TYR A 60 -6.57 -12.11 -22.35
C TYR A 60 -5.91 -12.86 -21.18
N ARG A 61 -6.49 -14.00 -20.77
CA ARG A 61 -5.94 -14.83 -19.69
C ARG A 61 -4.56 -15.38 -20.02
N ILE A 62 -4.37 -15.93 -21.22
CA ILE A 62 -3.08 -16.50 -21.64
C ILE A 62 -2.01 -15.41 -21.70
N THR A 63 -2.32 -14.28 -22.32
CA THR A 63 -1.40 -13.13 -22.40
C THR A 63 -1.03 -12.64 -20.99
N SER A 64 -2.02 -12.49 -20.12
CA SER A 64 -1.77 -12.06 -18.73
C SER A 64 -0.88 -13.04 -17.97
N VAL A 65 -1.08 -14.35 -18.11
CA VAL A 65 -0.24 -15.37 -17.45
C VAL A 65 1.16 -15.36 -18.03
N LEU A 66 1.29 -15.24 -19.35
CA LEU A 66 2.57 -15.22 -20.06
C LEU A 66 3.47 -14.07 -19.60
N PHE A 67 2.91 -12.89 -19.32
CA PHE A 67 3.67 -11.76 -18.78
C PHE A 67 3.78 -11.77 -17.26
N ALA A 68 2.79 -12.31 -16.54
CA ALA A 68 2.84 -12.36 -15.07
C ALA A 68 3.96 -13.27 -14.55
N ILE A 69 4.19 -14.42 -15.18
CA ILE A 69 5.24 -15.38 -14.78
C ILE A 69 6.65 -14.75 -14.82
N PRO A 70 7.13 -14.17 -15.94
CA PRO A 70 8.46 -13.58 -16.00
C PRO A 70 8.59 -12.37 -15.08
N CYS A 71 7.57 -11.52 -14.97
CA CYS A 71 7.57 -10.42 -14.01
C CYS A 71 7.70 -10.93 -12.57
N ALA A 72 6.95 -11.96 -12.18
CA ALA A 72 7.03 -12.54 -10.84
C ALA A 72 8.41 -13.14 -10.55
N LEU A 73 9.05 -13.78 -11.52
CA LEU A 73 10.42 -14.29 -11.38
C LEU A 73 11.43 -13.16 -11.16
N ILE A 74 11.37 -12.09 -11.95
CA ILE A 74 12.26 -10.92 -11.80
C ILE A 74 12.09 -10.30 -10.42
N TRP A 75 10.85 -10.09 -9.98
CA TRP A 75 10.55 -9.56 -8.66
C TRP A 75 11.02 -10.49 -7.53
N GLY A 76 10.86 -11.80 -7.68
CA GLY A 76 11.34 -12.79 -6.71
C GLY A 76 12.86 -12.73 -6.53
N VAL A 77 13.62 -12.66 -7.63
CA VAL A 77 15.08 -12.51 -7.58
C VAL A 77 15.46 -11.19 -6.93
N TRP A 78 14.77 -10.10 -7.26
CA TRP A 78 15.01 -8.79 -6.64
C TRP A 78 14.83 -8.83 -5.12
N PHE A 79 13.72 -9.41 -4.64
CA PHE A 79 13.47 -9.58 -3.21
C PHE A 79 14.50 -10.48 -2.53
N ALA A 80 14.97 -11.53 -3.20
CA ALA A 80 16.04 -12.38 -2.68
C ALA A 80 17.36 -11.61 -2.50
N CYS A 81 17.76 -10.81 -3.50
CA CYS A 81 18.95 -9.95 -3.39
C CYS A 81 18.83 -8.91 -2.27
N LEU A 82 17.65 -8.28 -2.12
CA LEU A 82 17.38 -7.35 -1.02
C LEU A 82 17.45 -8.03 0.34
N ALA A 83 16.90 -9.24 0.48
CA ALA A 83 16.96 -10.01 1.71
C ALA A 83 18.41 -10.36 2.09
N PHE A 84 19.22 -10.76 1.10
CA PHE A 84 20.65 -10.98 1.30
C PHE A 84 21.34 -9.68 1.78
N CYS A 85 21.17 -8.58 1.05
CA CYS A 85 21.75 -7.28 1.44
C CYS A 85 21.29 -6.82 2.84
N ARG A 86 20.03 -7.07 3.21
CA ARG A 86 19.50 -6.76 4.54
C ARG A 86 20.28 -7.49 5.64
N ILE A 87 20.49 -8.79 5.49
CA ILE A 87 21.16 -9.62 6.51
C ILE A 87 22.65 -9.30 6.56
N TRP A 88 23.30 -9.19 5.40
CA TRP A 88 24.76 -9.08 5.31
C TRP A 88 25.29 -7.65 5.35
N CYS A 89 24.52 -6.65 4.92
CA CYS A 89 24.92 -5.25 4.94
C CYS A 89 24.13 -4.47 6.00
N CYS A 90 22.81 -4.53 6.00
CA CYS A 90 22.05 -3.69 6.93
C CYS A 90 22.26 -4.08 8.40
N VAL A 91 22.27 -5.37 8.76
CA VAL A 91 22.50 -5.79 10.16
C VAL A 91 23.86 -5.33 10.69
N PRO A 92 25.00 -5.52 10.00
CA PRO A 92 26.26 -4.99 10.49
C PRO A 92 26.29 -3.46 10.48
N CYS A 93 25.70 -2.78 9.48
CA CYS A 93 25.60 -1.32 9.51
C CYS A 93 24.80 -0.83 10.73
N LEU A 94 23.67 -1.45 11.04
CA LEU A 94 22.86 -1.15 12.24
C LEU A 94 23.69 -1.35 13.52
N ARG A 95 24.43 -2.47 13.61
CA ARG A 95 25.37 -2.72 14.72
C ARG A 95 26.46 -1.63 14.83
N SER A 96 26.99 -1.15 13.72
CA SER A 96 27.97 -0.05 13.71
C SER A 96 27.33 1.27 14.17
N TYR A 97 26.13 1.59 13.68
CA TYR A 97 25.41 2.78 14.11
C TYR A 97 25.05 2.75 15.60
N ASP A 98 24.70 1.58 16.16
CA ASP A 98 24.43 1.45 17.59
C ASP A 98 25.66 1.83 18.44
N ILE A 99 26.87 1.51 17.98
CA ILE A 99 28.11 1.89 18.67
C ILE A 99 28.31 3.41 18.63
N GLU A 100 28.09 4.04 17.47
CA GLU A 100 28.15 5.50 17.31
C GLU A 100 27.11 6.20 18.19
N PHE A 101 25.87 5.72 18.17
CA PHE A 101 24.79 6.25 19.01
C PHE A 101 25.05 6.04 20.50
N ALA A 102 25.67 4.94 20.90
CA ALA A 102 26.06 4.72 22.30
C ALA A 102 27.04 5.80 22.78
N CYS A 103 27.99 6.22 21.92
CA CYS A 103 28.91 7.31 22.22
C CYS A 103 28.18 8.66 22.35
N VAL A 104 27.33 9.00 21.37
CA VAL A 104 26.51 10.23 21.39
C VAL A 104 25.61 10.27 22.63
N ARG A 105 24.95 9.16 22.95
CA ARG A 105 24.10 9.04 24.14
C ARG A 105 24.89 9.30 25.41
N ARG A 106 26.12 8.79 25.52
CA ARG A 106 26.99 9.02 26.68
C ARG A 106 27.35 10.50 26.83
N ILE A 107 27.64 11.18 25.73
CA ILE A 107 27.92 12.62 25.74
C ILE A 107 26.69 13.39 26.22
N ILE A 108 25.52 13.09 25.66
CA ILE A 108 24.25 13.73 26.06
C ILE A 108 23.96 13.50 27.55
N GLU A 109 24.17 12.27 28.04
CA GLU A 109 23.97 11.93 29.45
C GLU A 109 24.90 12.72 30.37
N ILE A 110 26.20 12.81 30.02
CA ILE A 110 27.16 13.62 30.76
C ILE A 110 26.75 15.10 30.76
N THR A 111 26.36 15.66 29.61
CA THR A 111 25.91 17.05 29.51
C THR A 111 24.66 17.33 30.34
N LEU A 112 23.69 16.41 30.33
CA LEU A 112 22.48 16.52 31.15
C LEU A 112 22.82 16.46 32.65
N GLN A 113 23.72 15.58 33.06
CA GLN A 113 24.15 15.46 34.44
C GLN A 113 24.95 16.68 34.91
N THR A 114 25.81 17.26 34.07
CA THR A 114 26.66 18.39 34.47
C THR A 114 25.97 19.74 34.39
N CYS A 115 25.09 19.96 33.40
CA CYS A 115 24.37 21.24 33.27
C CYS A 115 22.99 21.18 33.92
N CYS A 116 22.17 20.20 33.54
CA CYS A 116 20.76 20.24 33.90
C CYS A 116 20.52 19.75 35.32
N ALA A 117 21.24 18.73 35.82
CA ALA A 117 21.08 18.26 37.20
C ALA A 117 21.30 19.36 38.25
N PRO A 118 22.39 20.16 38.23
CA PRO A 118 22.54 21.24 39.22
C PRO A 118 21.49 22.35 39.05
N CYS A 119 21.02 22.63 37.83
CA CYS A 119 19.92 23.58 37.61
C CYS A 119 18.62 23.08 38.25
N TYR A 120 18.25 21.83 38.05
CA TYR A 120 17.06 21.24 38.64
C TYR A 120 17.16 21.15 40.16
N GLU A 121 18.34 20.82 40.69
CA GLU A 121 18.55 20.79 42.14
C GLU A 121 18.46 22.20 42.75
N ALA A 122 19.01 23.22 42.10
CA ALA A 122 18.91 24.61 42.54
C ALA A 122 17.44 25.10 42.56
N ILE A 123 16.68 24.80 41.51
CA ILE A 123 15.25 25.12 41.44
C ILE A 123 14.48 24.38 42.56
N GLY A 124 14.77 23.09 42.76
CA GLY A 124 14.18 22.30 43.84
C GLY A 124 14.44 22.89 45.23
N ARG A 125 15.64 23.45 45.48
CA ARG A 125 15.96 24.14 46.74
C ARG A 125 15.22 25.45 46.92
N ILE A 126 14.96 26.20 45.86
CA ILE A 126 14.16 27.44 45.93
C ILE A 126 12.72 27.10 46.38
N PHE A 127 12.13 26.05 45.83
CA PHE A 127 10.76 25.64 46.18
C PHE A 127 10.66 24.90 47.53
N SER A 128 11.71 24.22 48.00
CA SER A 128 11.67 23.49 49.28
C SER A 128 11.61 24.40 50.52
N GLY A 129 11.96 25.69 50.36
CA GLY A 129 11.87 26.70 51.43
C GLY A 129 10.43 27.10 51.80
N ILE A 130 9.44 26.77 50.97
CA ILE A 130 8.03 27.11 51.21
C ILE A 130 7.42 26.05 52.14
N ARG A 131 7.59 26.25 53.46
CA ARG A 131 6.88 25.45 54.47
C ARG A 131 5.52 26.08 54.78
N ILE A 132 4.47 25.49 54.24
CA ILE A 132 3.09 25.89 54.52
C ILE A 132 2.73 25.36 55.92
N ARG A 133 2.59 26.26 56.90
CA ARG A 133 1.94 25.95 58.17
C ARG A 133 0.44 26.15 57.98
N LEU A 134 -0.29 25.04 57.88
CA LEU A 134 -1.74 25.06 57.93
C LEU A 134 -2.15 25.26 59.40
N GLU A 135 -2.45 26.50 59.77
CA GLU A 135 -3.10 26.77 61.04
C GLU A 135 -4.57 26.35 60.91
N LYS A 136 -4.97 25.35 61.70
CA LYS A 136 -6.36 24.88 61.74
C LYS A 136 -7.21 25.98 62.37
N ALA A 137 -8.04 26.64 61.54
CA ALA A 137 -8.97 27.65 62.01
C ALA A 137 -9.87 27.07 63.13
N PRO A 138 -10.15 27.84 64.19
CA PRO A 138 -10.95 27.35 65.30
C PRO A 138 -12.33 26.94 64.81
N SER A 139 -12.71 25.70 65.15
CA SER A 139 -14.05 25.17 64.92
C SER A 139 -14.97 25.85 65.93
N PHE A 140 -15.84 26.74 65.43
CA PHE A 140 -16.98 27.25 66.19
C PHE A 140 -18.05 26.18 66.37
#